data_AF-A0A8J5TND9-F1
#
_entry.id   AF-A0A8J5TND9-F1
#
_cell.length_a   1.000
_cell.length_b   1.000
_cell.length_c   1.000
_cell.angle_alpha   90.00
_cell.angle_beta   90.00
_cell.angle_gamma   90.00
#
_symmetry.space_group_name_H-M   'P 1'
#
loop_
_entity.id
_entity.type
_entity.pdbx_description
1 polymer ?
#
loop_
_entity_poly.entity_id
_entity_poly.type
_entity_poly.pdbx_seq_one_letter_code
_entity_poly.pdbx_strand_id
1 'polypeptide(L)'
;MGKGFGELAYVRGIIKYSLSPFEQRAFAGALSYGVPNMFRRFRSQVLRVVPPFVIAYMIYNGVEKRHGQLMRKNPDDYINDE
;
A
#
# COMPACT_ATOMS: atom_id res chain seq x y z
N MET A 1 -27.54 10.88 -20.58
CA MET A 1 -28.34 9.73 -21.05
C MET A 1 -27.75 8.48 -20.41
N GLY A 2 -28.25 8.14 -19.21
CA GLY A 2 -27.64 7.12 -18.35
C GLY A 2 -28.31 5.77 -18.54
N LYS A 3 -27.51 4.73 -18.82
CA LYS A 3 -27.99 3.35 -18.86
C LYS A 3 -28.39 2.93 -17.44
N GLY A 4 -29.67 2.64 -17.25
CA GLY A 4 -30.23 2.15 -15.98
C GLY A 4 -30.23 0.62 -15.88
N PHE A 5 -30.72 0.10 -14.74
CA PHE A 5 -31.03 -1.33 -14.63
C PHE A 5 -32.06 -1.70 -15.70
N GLY A 6 -31.74 -2.72 -16.52
CA GLY A 6 -32.53 -3.13 -17.68
C GLY A 6 -31.84 -2.86 -19.03
N GLU A 7 -30.91 -1.90 -19.11
CA GLU A 7 -30.19 -1.52 -20.34
C GLU A 7 -28.68 -1.80 -20.30
N LEU A 8 -28.23 -2.58 -19.31
CA LEU A 8 -26.81 -2.77 -19.02
C LEU A 8 -26.11 -3.66 -20.06
N ALA A 9 -26.60 -4.89 -20.23
CA ALA A 9 -25.96 -5.90 -21.08
C ALA A 9 -26.97 -6.97 -21.50
N TYR A 10 -26.69 -7.58 -22.66
CA TYR A 10 -27.39 -8.80 -23.11
C TYR A 10 -26.66 -10.04 -22.58
N VAL A 11 -27.31 -10.77 -21.67
CA VAL A 11 -26.75 -11.98 -21.03
C VAL A 11 -27.77 -13.11 -21.12
N ARG A 12 -27.33 -14.31 -21.53
CA ARG A 12 -28.18 -15.52 -21.61
C ARG A 12 -27.49 -16.71 -20.96
N GLY A 13 -28.27 -17.61 -20.36
CA GLY A 13 -27.80 -18.92 -19.91
C GLY A 13 -26.97 -18.96 -18.62
N ILE A 14 -26.98 -17.90 -17.80
CA ILE A 14 -26.27 -17.88 -16.51
C ILE A 14 -27.25 -18.10 -15.36
N ILE A 15 -27.06 -19.18 -14.60
CA ILE A 15 -27.82 -19.48 -13.38
C ILE A 15 -26.95 -19.14 -12.16
N LYS A 16 -27.52 -18.45 -11.17
CA LYS A 16 -26.83 -18.07 -9.93
C LYS A 16 -27.67 -18.50 -8.73
N TYR A 17 -27.00 -18.98 -7.69
CA TYR A 17 -27.63 -19.40 -6.43
C TYR A 17 -27.13 -18.50 -5.30
N SER A 18 -28.01 -18.22 -4.35
CA SER A 18 -27.71 -17.41 -3.17
C SER A 18 -28.47 -17.95 -1.95
N LEU A 19 -27.83 -17.92 -0.78
CA LEU A 19 -28.45 -18.25 0.50
C LEU A 19 -28.90 -16.99 1.23
N SER A 20 -29.93 -17.09 2.06
CA SER A 20 -30.38 -15.97 2.90
C SER A 20 -29.25 -15.51 3.84
N PRO A 21 -29.04 -14.20 4.08
CA PRO A 21 -28.03 -13.72 5.02
C PRO A 21 -28.19 -14.28 6.44
N PHE A 22 -29.43 -14.56 6.86
CA PHE A 22 -29.73 -15.14 8.18
C PHE A 22 -29.33 -16.62 8.32
N GLU A 23 -29.04 -17.29 7.20
CA GLU A 23 -28.56 -18.67 7.16
C GLU A 23 -27.05 -18.75 6.99
N GLN A 24 -26.39 -17.63 6.71
CA GLN A 24 -24.94 -17.55 6.51
C GLN A 24 -24.23 -17.08 7.78
N ARG A 25 -22.95 -17.44 7.91
CA ARG A 25 -22.06 -16.90 8.95
C ARG A 25 -21.31 -15.70 8.39
N ALA A 26 -21.46 -14.53 8.99
CA ALA A 26 -20.84 -13.28 8.51
C ALA A 26 -19.30 -13.36 8.36
N PHE A 27 -18.63 -14.10 9.25
CA PHE A 27 -17.16 -14.26 9.27
C PHE A 27 -16.72 -15.69 8.92
N ALA A 28 -17.49 -16.40 8.10
CA ALA A 28 -17.12 -17.73 7.64
C ALA A 28 -15.71 -17.73 7.05
N GLY A 29 -14.80 -18.54 7.59
CA GLY A 29 -13.46 -18.70 7.04
C GLY A 29 -12.52 -17.49 7.21
N ALA A 30 -12.84 -16.52 8.05
CA ALA A 30 -12.03 -15.31 8.22
C ALA A 30 -10.58 -15.61 8.62
N LEU A 31 -10.35 -16.57 9.51
CA LEU A 31 -9.00 -16.97 9.91
C LEU A 31 -8.39 -18.01 8.96
N SER A 32 -9.11 -19.09 8.64
CA SER A 32 -8.58 -20.20 7.84
C SER A 32 -8.30 -19.83 6.39
N TYR A 33 -9.13 -18.99 5.78
CA TYR A 33 -8.98 -18.57 4.38
C TYR A 33 -8.65 -17.08 4.26
N GLY A 34 -9.19 -16.23 5.14
CA GLY A 34 -8.98 -14.79 5.08
C GLY A 34 -7.52 -14.39 5.36
N VAL A 35 -6.91 -14.90 6.43
CA VAL A 35 -5.51 -14.55 6.78
C VAL A 35 -4.51 -15.03 5.71
N PRO A 36 -4.55 -16.30 5.23
CA PRO A 36 -3.66 -16.71 4.14
C PRO A 36 -3.87 -15.91 2.86
N ASN A 37 -5.12 -15.57 2.51
CA ASN A 37 -5.40 -14.77 1.32
C ASN A 37 -4.94 -13.31 1.48
N MET A 38 -5.05 -12.74 2.68
CA MET A 38 -4.50 -11.43 3.00
C MET A 38 -2.98 -11.41 2.83
N PHE A 39 -2.28 -12.42 3.37
CA PHE A 39 -0.84 -12.54 3.20
C PHE A 39 -0.43 -12.72 1.73
N ARG A 40 -1.16 -13.56 0.98
CA ARG A 40 -0.96 -13.71 -0.48
C ARG A 40 -1.10 -12.38 -1.21
N ARG A 41 -2.12 -11.58 -0.88
CA ARG A 41 -2.33 -10.24 -1.46
C ARG A 41 -1.20 -9.28 -1.09
N PHE A 42 -0.79 -9.24 0.18
CA PHE A 42 0.33 -8.41 0.65
C PHE A 42 1.62 -8.75 -0.09
N ARG A 43 2.02 -10.04 -0.12
CA ARG A 43 3.22 -10.51 -0.81
C ARG A 43 3.25 -10.14 -2.30
N SER A 44 2.10 -10.15 -2.97
CA SER A 44 2.01 -9.82 -4.40
C SER A 44 2.27 -8.34 -4.71
N GLN A 45 2.15 -7.44 -3.72
CA GLN A 45 2.29 -6.00 -3.91
C GLN A 45 3.51 -5.40 -3.21
N VAL A 46 4.03 -6.06 -2.16
CA VAL A 46 5.11 -5.53 -1.33
C VAL A 46 6.32 -5.09 -2.16
N LEU A 47 6.73 -5.88 -3.16
CA LEU A 47 7.89 -5.56 -4.00
C LEU A 47 7.63 -4.46 -5.04
N ARG A 48 6.37 -4.09 -5.29
CA ARG A 48 6.03 -2.97 -6.18
C ARG A 48 5.94 -1.67 -5.41
N VAL A 49 5.42 -1.73 -4.19
CA VAL A 49 5.09 -0.56 -3.37
C VAL A 49 6.25 -0.18 -2.45
N VAL A 50 6.89 -1.14 -1.78
CA VAL A 50 7.90 -0.85 -0.75
C VAL A 50 9.19 -0.23 -1.30
N PRO A 51 9.78 -0.69 -2.43
CA PRO A 51 11.06 -0.13 -2.89
C PRO A 51 11.08 1.39 -3.09
N PRO A 52 10.13 2.05 -3.78
CA PRO A 52 10.17 3.50 -3.93
C PRO A 52 10.03 4.23 -2.58
N PHE A 53 9.24 3.70 -1.63
CA PHE A 53 9.13 4.30 -0.30
C PHE A 53 10.41 4.16 0.51
N VAL A 54 11.08 3.01 0.44
CA VAL A 54 12.37 2.81 1.12
C VAL A 54 13.42 3.76 0.56
N ILE A 55 13.50 3.90 -0.77
CA ILE A 55 14.42 4.84 -1.41
C ILE A 55 14.14 6.28 -0.97
N ALA A 56 12.87 6.70 -0.99
CA ALA A 56 12.47 8.04 -0.56
C ALA A 56 12.86 8.30 0.92
N TYR A 57 12.66 7.32 1.79
CA TYR A 57 13.04 7.42 3.19
C TYR A 57 14.56 7.51 3.39
N MET A 58 15.33 6.73 2.63
CA MET A 58 16.80 6.81 2.65
C MET A 58 17.30 8.19 2.20
N ILE A 59 16.73 8.75 1.14
CA ILE A 59 17.05 10.11 0.67
C ILE A 59 16.73 11.14 1.76
N TYR A 60 15.52 11.09 2.32
CA TYR A 60 15.10 12.00 3.38
C TYR A 60 16.08 12.01 4.55
N ASN A 61 16.41 10.83 5.08
CA ASN A 61 17.32 10.68 6.22
C ASN A 61 18.75 11.15 5.87
N GLY A 62 19.23 10.86 4.65
CA GLY A 62 20.53 11.31 4.17
C GLY A 62 20.62 12.83 4.08
N VAL A 63 19.59 13.46 3.50
CA VAL A 63 19.51 14.92 3.32
C VAL A 63 19.45 15.62 4.68
N GLU A 64 18.60 15.19 5.60
CA GLU A 64 18.52 15.83 6.93
C GLU A 64 19.84 15.72 7.71
N LYS A 65 20.47 14.53 7.71
CA LYS A 65 21.77 14.34 8.37
C LYS A 65 22.84 15.22 7.76
N ARG A 66 22.89 15.32 6.42
CA ARG A 66 23.89 16.14 5.75
C ARG A 66 23.65 17.63 5.97
N HIS A 67 22.40 18.06 5.94
CA HIS A 67 22.02 19.43 6.26
C HIS A 67 22.45 19.80 7.68
N GLY A 68 22.17 18.96 8.67
CA GLY A 68 22.60 19.19 10.05
C GLY A 68 24.12 19.22 10.22
N GLN A 69 24.88 18.45 9.43
CA GLN A 69 26.35 18.52 9.43
C GLN A 69 26.88 19.82 8.81
N LEU A 70 26.31 20.25 7.68
CA LEU A 70 26.74 21.45 6.97
C LEU A 70 26.43 22.75 7.71
N MET A 71 25.39 22.74 8.56
CA MET A 71 25.06 23.89 9.41
C MET A 71 25.98 24.05 10.61
N ARG A 72 26.84 23.06 10.91
CA ARG A 72 27.84 23.17 11.97
C ARG A 72 29.07 23.90 11.45
N LYS A 73 29.64 24.78 12.27
CA LYS A 73 30.90 25.46 11.98
C LYS A 73 32.03 24.42 11.85
N ASN A 74 32.87 24.58 10.85
CA ASN A 74 34.07 23.75 10.69
C ASN A 74 35.22 24.38 11.50
N PRO A 75 35.81 23.69 12.48
CA PRO A 75 36.93 24.22 13.25
C PRO A 75 38.17 24.51 12.39
N ASP A 76 38.35 23.78 11.29
CA ASP A 76 39.53 23.95 10.42
C ASP A 76 39.54 25.28 9.66
N ASP A 77 38.38 25.94 9.53
CA ASP A 77 38.26 27.24 8.85
C ASP A 77 38.88 28.39 9.67
N TYR A 78 39.15 28.18 10.97
CA TYR A 78 39.68 29.20 11.90
C TYR A 78 41.16 29.00 12.27
N ILE A 79 41.86 28.05 11.64
CA ILE A 79 43.24 27.68 12.02
C ILE A 79 44.26 28.75 11.56
N ASN A 80 44.00 29.45 10.45
CA ASN A 80 44.91 30.45 9.87
C ASN A 80 44.26 31.85 9.81
N ASP A 81 43.22 32.09 10.61
CA ASP A 81 42.53 33.37 10.70
C ASP A 81 43.27 34.21 11.78
N GLU A 82 44.31 34.95 11.34
CA GLU A 82 44.97 36.02 12.12
C GLU A 82 44.29 37.38 11.90
#